data_AF-A0A8D5JXP1-F1
#
_entry.id   AF-A0A8D5JXP1-F1
#
_cell.length_a   1.000
_cell.length_b   1.000
_cell.length_c   1.000
_cell.angle_alpha   90.00
_cell.angle_beta   90.00
_cell.angle_gamma   90.00
#
_symmetry.space_group_name_H-M   'P 1'
#
loop_
_entity.id
_entity.type
_entity.pdbx_description
1 polymer ?
#
loop_
_entity_poly.entity_id
_entity_poly.type
_entity_poly.pdbx_seq_one_letter_code
_entity_poly.pdbx_strand_id
1 'polypeptide(L)'
;MLSNTFAKLRRFGSWRYVVALVLSVLLHFVLIAGASWHFPVSDTDDDTIEVALVPQQLVEKPAVKPVAVKPKAQSSKVPKPTPPTEAAPENKVADQVAVNAVDGITKQAEPTEASDASTEALPDQIAGQPEPLNEAAAWTPKSNFLEMEYDVFRGVGGMKIGVTRVNYKSGADGSYSLKSETEAKGLATLILSDNLVQVSEGLVTDKGLQPAEFSYQFARKSRQAKFDWQSALLTQQTNKEETTVPLPAGTQDILSFMFQFMFVPPLQEMELNITNGRKLNHYNYGFEGEETINSKLGDIRTLHISRTGQEDAKDDLWLAIDKEYLPIKIRKTEKDGSVIEQIVTRINTDITQ
;
A
#
# COMPACT_ATOMS: atom_id res chain seq x y z
N MET A 1 -19.34 -65.68 -17.70
CA MET A 1 -18.11 -65.12 -18.31
C MET A 1 -18.16 -63.61 -18.13
N LEU A 2 -17.73 -63.17 -16.94
CA LEU A 2 -17.73 -61.78 -16.47
C LEU A 2 -16.29 -61.50 -16.03
N SER A 3 -15.49 -60.91 -16.90
CA SER A 3 -14.21 -60.29 -16.53
C SER A 3 -13.57 -59.65 -17.75
N ASN A 4 -13.83 -58.36 -17.97
CA ASN A 4 -12.85 -57.43 -18.57
C ASN A 4 -13.42 -56.00 -18.71
N THR A 5 -13.59 -55.31 -17.59
CA THR A 5 -13.83 -53.85 -17.59
C THR A 5 -13.20 -53.18 -16.36
N PHE A 6 -11.97 -53.55 -15.98
CA PHE A 6 -11.27 -52.87 -14.86
C PHE A 6 -9.82 -52.45 -15.15
N ALA A 7 -9.39 -52.42 -16.40
CA ALA A 7 -8.00 -52.11 -16.75
C ALA A 7 -7.89 -50.97 -17.76
N LYS A 8 -8.47 -49.79 -17.48
CA LYS A 8 -8.14 -48.57 -18.23
C LYS A 8 -8.52 -47.27 -17.53
N LEU A 9 -8.12 -47.07 -16.27
CA LEU A 9 -8.11 -45.74 -15.68
C LEU A 9 -7.09 -45.61 -14.54
N ARG A 10 -5.82 -45.89 -14.86
CA ARG A 10 -4.71 -45.72 -13.92
C ARG A 10 -3.62 -44.87 -14.57
N ARG A 11 -3.94 -43.60 -14.82
CA ARG A 11 -2.96 -42.57 -15.14
C ARG A 11 -3.51 -41.18 -14.78
N PHE A 12 -2.65 -40.42 -14.09
CA PHE A 12 -2.77 -39.03 -13.62
C PHE A 12 -3.43 -38.80 -12.26
N GLY A 13 -2.72 -38.02 -11.41
CA GLY A 13 -2.95 -37.80 -9.98
C GLY A 13 -4.26 -37.13 -9.58
N SER A 14 -5.26 -37.07 -10.47
CA SER A 14 -6.59 -36.55 -10.18
C SER A 14 -7.48 -37.53 -9.40
N TRP A 15 -7.21 -38.84 -9.47
CA TRP A 15 -8.00 -39.86 -8.76
C TRP A 15 -8.03 -39.61 -7.24
N ARG A 16 -6.92 -39.13 -6.67
CA ARG A 16 -6.85 -38.81 -5.23
C ARG A 16 -7.80 -37.67 -4.86
N TYR A 17 -7.95 -36.68 -5.72
CA TYR A 17 -8.88 -35.56 -5.50
C TYR A 17 -10.34 -35.98 -5.70
N VAL A 18 -10.63 -36.86 -6.65
CA VAL A 18 -11.98 -37.42 -6.83
C VAL A 18 -12.38 -38.25 -5.60
N VAL A 19 -11.49 -39.09 -5.09
CA VAL A 19 -11.72 -39.86 -3.86
C VAL A 19 -11.92 -38.93 -2.66
N ALA A 20 -11.10 -37.88 -2.52
CA ALA A 20 -11.25 -36.90 -1.44
C ALA A 20 -12.59 -36.14 -1.52
N LEU A 21 -13.02 -35.77 -2.73
CA LEU A 21 -14.29 -35.07 -2.95
C LEU A 21 -15.48 -35.98 -2.62
N VAL A 22 -15.45 -37.25 -3.04
CA VAL A 22 -16.49 -38.23 -2.71
C VAL A 22 -16.55 -38.48 -1.20
N LEU A 23 -15.40 -38.63 -0.53
CA LEU A 23 -15.34 -38.77 0.93
C LEU A 23 -15.87 -37.54 1.66
N SER A 24 -15.55 -36.34 1.18
CA SER A 24 -16.05 -35.09 1.75
C SER A 24 -17.57 -34.95 1.61
N VAL A 25 -18.13 -35.31 0.46
CA VAL A 25 -19.59 -35.29 0.23
C VAL A 25 -20.29 -36.33 1.12
N LEU A 26 -19.72 -37.53 1.25
CA LEU A 26 -20.24 -38.56 2.16
C LEU A 26 -20.22 -38.10 3.62
N LEU A 27 -19.14 -37.45 4.07
CA LEU A 27 -19.04 -36.89 5.42
C LEU A 27 -20.12 -35.84 5.68
N HIS A 28 -20.33 -34.92 4.73
CA HIS A 28 -21.39 -33.92 4.85
C HIS A 28 -22.78 -34.56 4.85
N PHE A 29 -23.00 -35.60 4.04
CA PHE A 29 -24.25 -36.37 4.06
C PHE A 29 -24.50 -37.03 5.42
N VAL A 30 -23.49 -37.61 6.05
CA VAL A 30 -23.62 -38.23 7.39
C VAL A 30 -23.92 -37.18 8.47
N LEU A 31 -23.31 -36.00 8.40
CA LEU A 31 -23.55 -34.91 9.33
C LEU A 31 -24.94 -34.28 9.15
N ILE A 32 -25.39 -34.09 7.90
CA ILE A 32 -26.69 -33.50 7.57
C ILE A 32 -27.83 -34.50 7.79
N ALA A 33 -27.62 -35.79 7.54
CA ALA A 33 -28.60 -36.84 7.78
C ALA A 33 -28.80 -37.14 9.28
N GLY A 34 -28.15 -36.39 10.17
CA GLY A 34 -28.43 -36.43 11.60
C GLY A 34 -28.11 -37.78 12.20
N ALA A 35 -26.91 -38.31 11.96
CA ALA A 35 -26.40 -39.44 12.72
C ALA A 35 -26.38 -39.05 14.21
N SER A 36 -27.42 -39.43 14.94
CA SER A 36 -27.56 -39.24 16.38
C SER A 36 -26.59 -40.19 17.07
N TRP A 37 -25.33 -39.78 17.14
CA TRP A 37 -24.36 -40.38 18.04
C TRP A 37 -24.80 -40.10 19.47
N HIS A 38 -25.35 -41.13 20.11
CA HIS A 38 -25.53 -41.11 21.55
C HIS A 38 -24.14 -41.33 22.18
N PHE A 39 -23.57 -40.28 22.75
CA PHE A 39 -22.44 -40.46 23.66
C PHE A 39 -23.02 -40.98 24.98
N PRO A 40 -22.51 -42.08 25.57
CA PRO A 40 -22.88 -42.45 26.92
C PRO A 40 -22.32 -41.37 27.86
N VAL A 41 -23.16 -40.41 28.24
CA VAL A 41 -22.90 -39.54 29.37
C VAL A 41 -23.08 -40.42 30.61
N SER A 42 -22.01 -40.59 31.38
CA SER A 42 -22.12 -41.17 32.71
C SER A 42 -22.84 -40.17 33.59
N ASP A 43 -23.95 -40.60 34.20
CA ASP A 43 -24.65 -39.87 35.25
C ASP A 43 -23.62 -39.46 36.31
N THR A 44 -23.36 -38.16 36.38
CA THR A 44 -22.63 -37.56 37.49
C THR A 44 -23.66 -36.74 38.23
N ASP A 45 -23.84 -37.08 39.50
CA ASP A 45 -24.83 -36.50 40.39
C ASP A 45 -24.84 -34.97 40.33
N ASP A 46 -26.03 -34.42 40.16
CA ASP A 46 -26.33 -32.99 40.16
C ASP A 46 -26.15 -32.45 41.60
N ASP A 47 -24.97 -31.95 41.93
CA ASP A 47 -24.79 -31.09 43.11
C ASP A 47 -25.50 -29.76 42.83
N THR A 48 -26.75 -29.70 43.27
CA THR A 48 -27.57 -28.49 43.26
C THR A 48 -26.90 -27.40 44.11
N ILE A 49 -26.40 -26.34 43.46
CA ILE A 49 -25.97 -25.13 44.17
C ILE A 49 -27.22 -24.32 44.54
N GLU A 50 -27.63 -24.39 45.81
CA GLU A 50 -28.59 -23.43 46.37
C GLU A 50 -27.93 -22.05 46.51
N VAL A 51 -28.23 -21.15 45.57
CA VAL A 51 -27.88 -19.73 45.68
C VAL A 51 -28.95 -19.02 46.49
N ALA A 52 -28.70 -18.82 47.79
CA ALA A 52 -29.49 -17.91 48.62
C ALA A 52 -29.04 -16.46 48.35
N LEU A 53 -29.91 -15.65 47.75
CA LEU A 53 -29.69 -14.21 47.61
C LEU A 53 -29.86 -13.55 48.98
N VAL A 54 -28.75 -13.15 49.61
CA VAL A 54 -28.78 -12.25 50.77
C VAL A 54 -29.16 -10.85 50.28
N PRO A 55 -30.25 -10.23 50.76
CA PRO A 55 -30.53 -8.84 50.45
C PRO A 55 -29.41 -7.97 51.06
N GLN A 56 -28.73 -7.20 50.21
CA GLN A 56 -27.81 -6.18 50.69
C GLN A 56 -28.59 -5.12 51.46
N GLN A 57 -28.26 -4.97 52.73
CA GLN A 57 -28.74 -3.88 53.57
C GLN A 57 -28.25 -2.55 52.96
N LEU A 58 -29.18 -1.74 52.44
CA LEU A 58 -28.91 -0.38 51.97
C LEU A 58 -28.32 0.42 53.12
N VAL A 59 -27.01 0.65 53.09
CA VAL A 59 -26.37 1.67 53.90
C VAL A 59 -26.81 3.02 53.32
N GLU A 60 -27.65 3.75 54.05
CA GLU A 60 -28.01 5.12 53.69
C GLU A 60 -26.76 5.98 53.57
N LYS A 61 -26.52 6.46 52.36
CA LYS A 61 -25.49 7.46 52.06
C LYS A 61 -25.93 8.79 52.70
N PRO A 62 -25.06 9.51 53.44
CA PRO A 62 -25.45 10.76 54.08
C PRO A 62 -25.95 11.78 53.05
N ALA A 63 -27.13 12.36 53.32
CA ALA A 63 -27.77 13.35 52.48
C ALA A 63 -26.91 14.63 52.36
N VAL A 64 -26.46 14.92 51.14
CA VAL A 64 -25.91 16.24 50.78
C VAL A 64 -27.10 17.17 50.49
N LYS A 65 -27.17 18.29 51.21
CA LYS A 65 -28.20 19.32 51.04
C LYS A 65 -28.18 19.87 49.60
N PRO A 66 -29.32 20.04 48.92
CA PRO A 66 -29.33 20.64 47.58
C PRO A 66 -29.05 22.15 47.67
N VAL A 67 -28.05 22.61 46.92
CA VAL A 67 -27.90 24.03 46.59
C VAL A 67 -28.94 24.36 45.51
N ALA A 68 -29.74 25.38 45.78
CA ALA A 68 -30.81 25.84 44.90
C ALA A 68 -30.25 26.38 43.57
N VAL A 69 -30.71 25.82 42.45
CA VAL A 69 -30.54 26.40 41.11
C VAL A 69 -31.88 26.95 40.65
N LYS A 70 -31.87 28.24 40.29
CA LYS A 70 -33.01 29.03 39.80
C LYS A 70 -33.55 28.46 38.47
N PRO A 71 -34.87 28.42 38.24
CA PRO A 71 -35.43 27.89 37.00
C PRO A 71 -35.35 28.92 35.86
N LYS A 72 -34.93 28.48 34.67
CA LYS A 72 -35.17 29.19 33.41
C LYS A 72 -36.01 28.29 32.50
N ALA A 73 -37.00 28.94 31.89
CA ALA A 73 -38.22 28.39 31.34
C ALA A 73 -38.06 27.45 30.12
N GLN A 74 -39.00 26.50 30.03
CA GLN A 74 -39.31 25.70 28.84
C GLN A 74 -39.97 26.54 27.74
N SER A 75 -39.63 26.24 26.48
CA SER A 75 -40.48 26.24 25.28
C SER A 75 -39.58 25.90 24.07
N SER A 76 -39.87 25.06 23.08
CA SER A 76 -40.92 24.08 22.79
C SER A 76 -40.53 23.33 21.49
N LYS A 77 -40.79 22.01 21.47
CA LYS A 77 -41.25 21.16 20.36
C LYS A 77 -40.38 20.90 19.10
N VAL A 78 -40.06 19.61 18.97
CA VAL A 78 -39.77 18.80 17.77
C VAL A 78 -41.00 18.73 16.84
N PRO A 79 -40.81 18.58 15.52
CA PRO A 79 -41.40 17.40 14.86
C PRO A 79 -40.49 16.75 13.78
N LYS A 80 -40.64 15.44 13.63
CA LYS A 80 -40.25 14.55 12.51
C LYS A 80 -41.28 13.38 12.53
N PRO A 81 -41.51 12.52 11.50
CA PRO A 81 -41.09 12.47 10.08
C PRO A 81 -42.26 12.25 9.06
N THR A 82 -41.94 12.27 7.76
CA THR A 82 -42.59 11.41 6.74
C THR A 82 -41.63 11.11 5.57
N PRO A 83 -41.79 9.98 4.84
CA PRO A 83 -40.75 9.27 4.07
C PRO A 83 -40.71 9.63 2.57
N PRO A 84 -39.64 9.28 1.83
CA PRO A 84 -39.69 9.21 0.37
C PRO A 84 -40.02 7.79 -0.11
N THR A 85 -41.04 7.74 -0.95
CA THR A 85 -41.49 6.60 -1.75
C THR A 85 -40.50 6.28 -2.88
N GLU A 86 -40.37 4.97 -3.07
CA GLU A 86 -39.82 4.18 -4.17
C GLU A 86 -40.16 4.67 -5.59
N ALA A 87 -39.16 4.61 -6.49
CA ALA A 87 -39.36 4.30 -7.91
C ALA A 87 -38.03 3.85 -8.54
N ALA A 88 -37.93 2.54 -8.82
CA ALA A 88 -37.07 2.02 -9.88
C ALA A 88 -37.68 2.39 -11.25
N PRO A 89 -36.86 2.37 -12.32
CA PRO A 89 -37.00 1.21 -13.18
C PRO A 89 -35.66 0.62 -13.65
N GLU A 90 -35.65 -0.70 -13.75
CA GLU A 90 -34.75 -1.44 -14.61
C GLU A 90 -35.01 -1.09 -16.08
N ASN A 91 -33.94 -0.93 -16.86
CA ASN A 91 -33.97 -1.37 -18.25
C ASN A 91 -32.60 -1.93 -18.66
N LYS A 92 -32.66 -3.13 -19.23
CA LYS A 92 -31.54 -3.88 -19.84
C LYS A 92 -31.08 -3.18 -21.12
N VAL A 93 -29.80 -3.33 -21.46
CA VAL A 93 -29.28 -3.95 -22.71
C VAL A 93 -27.76 -3.81 -22.74
N ALA A 94 -27.16 -4.81 -23.39
CA ALA A 94 -25.76 -5.14 -23.48
C ALA A 94 -24.92 -4.23 -24.41
N ASP A 95 -23.64 -4.59 -24.44
CA ASP A 95 -22.63 -4.41 -25.49
C ASP A 95 -21.71 -3.17 -25.46
N GLN A 96 -20.44 -3.50 -25.17
CA GLN A 96 -19.25 -3.31 -25.99
C GLN A 96 -18.78 -1.91 -26.45
N VAL A 97 -17.46 -1.88 -26.59
CA VAL A 97 -16.63 -1.02 -27.46
C VAL A 97 -16.24 0.35 -26.91
N ALA A 98 -14.97 0.40 -26.52
CA ALA A 98 -13.91 1.26 -27.04
C ALA A 98 -14.15 2.76 -27.31
N VAL A 99 -13.10 3.51 -26.95
CA VAL A 99 -12.53 4.75 -27.53
C VAL A 99 -13.39 6.01 -27.64
N ASN A 100 -12.86 7.10 -27.07
CA ASN A 100 -12.56 8.40 -27.70
C ASN A 100 -12.52 9.50 -26.62
N ALA A 101 -11.39 10.16 -26.38
CA ALA A 101 -10.82 11.26 -27.17
C ALA A 101 -11.65 12.55 -27.07
N VAL A 102 -11.07 13.59 -26.47
CA VAL A 102 -11.30 14.98 -26.84
C VAL A 102 -9.98 15.73 -26.65
N ASP A 103 -9.27 15.95 -27.74
CA ASP A 103 -8.34 17.07 -27.87
C ASP A 103 -8.69 17.81 -29.16
N GLY A 104 -8.92 19.10 -29.00
CA GLY A 104 -9.15 20.03 -30.09
C GLY A 104 -8.79 21.41 -29.62
N ILE A 105 -7.65 21.92 -30.07
CA ILE A 105 -7.56 23.02 -31.04
C ILE A 105 -6.11 23.50 -31.11
N THR A 106 -5.56 23.37 -32.31
CA THR A 106 -4.30 23.93 -32.80
C THR A 106 -4.42 25.45 -32.99
N LYS A 107 -3.36 26.21 -32.70
CA LYS A 107 -2.95 27.30 -33.60
C LYS A 107 -1.46 27.61 -33.51
N GLN A 108 -0.84 27.51 -34.68
CA GLN A 108 0.55 27.80 -35.02
C GLN A 108 0.71 29.26 -35.47
N ALA A 109 1.84 29.88 -35.15
CA ALA A 109 2.42 30.98 -35.91
C ALA A 109 3.93 31.13 -35.60
N GLU A 110 4.73 31.13 -36.66
CA GLU A 110 6.13 31.59 -36.80
C GLU A 110 6.24 32.11 -38.26
N PRO A 111 7.33 32.75 -38.74
CA PRO A 111 8.47 33.42 -38.08
C PRO A 111 8.81 34.81 -38.69
N THR A 112 9.80 35.55 -38.17
CA THR A 112 10.63 36.48 -38.99
C THR A 112 12.01 36.74 -38.36
N GLU A 113 13.02 36.84 -39.23
CA GLU A 113 14.48 36.88 -39.03
C GLU A 113 15.11 38.25 -38.63
N ALA A 114 16.28 38.13 -37.97
CA ALA A 114 17.60 38.80 -38.13
C ALA A 114 17.80 40.34 -38.05
N SER A 115 18.79 40.75 -37.23
CA SER A 115 19.86 41.70 -37.64
C SER A 115 21.03 41.79 -36.62
N ASP A 116 22.22 41.49 -37.14
CA ASP A 116 23.63 41.90 -36.91
C ASP A 116 24.24 42.54 -35.63
N ALA A 117 25.39 41.93 -35.26
CA ALA A 117 26.75 42.47 -35.05
C ALA A 117 27.08 43.57 -34.00
N SER A 118 28.01 43.26 -33.07
CA SER A 118 29.43 43.68 -33.15
C SER A 118 30.21 43.40 -31.85
N THR A 119 31.46 42.99 -32.05
CA THR A 119 32.54 42.71 -31.10
C THR A 119 33.11 43.98 -30.45
N GLU A 120 33.43 43.92 -29.15
CA GLU A 120 34.53 44.70 -28.56
C GLU A 120 35.20 43.91 -27.44
N ALA A 121 36.54 43.87 -27.48
CA ALA A 121 37.39 43.11 -26.57
C ALA A 121 38.12 44.03 -25.58
N LEU A 122 38.07 43.65 -24.29
CA LEU A 122 39.02 43.76 -23.16
C LEU A 122 39.84 45.04 -22.90
N PRO A 123 40.10 45.31 -21.61
CA PRO A 123 41.45 44.98 -21.12
C PRO A 123 41.49 44.16 -19.81
N ASP A 124 42.60 43.43 -19.71
CA ASP A 124 43.08 42.51 -18.67
C ASP A 124 43.21 43.07 -17.24
N GLN A 125 43.42 42.10 -16.34
CA GLN A 125 43.92 42.13 -14.94
C GLN A 125 42.80 42.06 -13.90
N ILE A 126 42.67 40.99 -13.11
CA ILE A 126 43.67 40.44 -12.18
C ILE A 126 43.63 38.90 -12.20
N ALA A 127 44.82 38.30 -12.25
CA ALA A 127 45.07 36.88 -12.04
C ALA A 127 44.66 36.46 -10.61
N GLY A 128 43.47 35.88 -10.48
CA GLY A 128 43.13 34.93 -9.44
C GLY A 128 43.21 33.54 -10.05
N GLN A 129 44.19 32.75 -9.63
CA GLN A 129 44.22 31.33 -9.88
C GLN A 129 42.86 30.75 -9.47
N PRO A 130 42.08 30.08 -10.34
CA PRO A 130 40.93 29.36 -9.85
C PRO A 130 41.50 28.27 -8.94
N GLU A 131 41.22 28.36 -7.64
CA GLU A 131 41.30 27.18 -6.79
C GLU A 131 40.56 26.07 -7.54
N PRO A 132 41.13 24.87 -7.70
CA PRO A 132 40.32 23.77 -8.17
C PRO A 132 39.13 23.71 -7.21
N LEU A 133 37.92 23.77 -7.76
CA LEU A 133 36.70 23.29 -7.13
C LEU A 133 36.91 21.79 -6.86
N ASN A 134 37.77 21.48 -5.89
CA ASN A 134 38.08 20.15 -5.46
C ASN A 134 36.99 19.74 -4.48
N GLU A 135 36.35 18.64 -4.83
CA GLU A 135 35.45 17.85 -3.99
C GLU A 135 34.20 18.62 -3.53
N ALA A 136 33.17 18.58 -4.38
CA ALA A 136 31.82 18.37 -3.87
C ALA A 136 31.93 17.27 -2.82
N ALA A 137 31.78 17.63 -1.54
CA ALA A 137 31.88 16.70 -0.44
C ALA A 137 31.07 15.46 -0.81
N ALA A 138 31.75 14.31 -0.89
CA ALA A 138 31.11 13.06 -1.33
C ALA A 138 29.91 12.82 -0.41
N TRP A 139 28.72 13.04 -0.95
CA TRP A 139 27.49 12.80 -0.20
C TRP A 139 27.48 11.32 0.19
N THR A 140 27.40 11.05 1.49
CA THR A 140 27.39 9.67 2.01
C THR A 140 25.95 9.28 2.35
N PRO A 141 25.48 8.10 1.92
CA PRO A 141 24.18 7.58 2.34
C PRO A 141 24.10 7.54 3.86
N LYS A 142 22.99 8.03 4.42
CA LYS A 142 22.71 7.97 5.86
C LYS A 142 22.63 6.54 6.40
N SER A 143 22.26 5.60 5.52
CA SER A 143 22.16 4.17 5.79
C SER A 143 22.69 3.42 4.59
N ASN A 144 23.49 2.39 4.83
CA ASN A 144 23.92 1.46 3.78
C ASN A 144 23.12 0.17 3.78
N PHE A 145 22.28 -0.04 4.80
CA PHE A 145 21.55 -1.27 4.99
C PHE A 145 20.24 -1.08 5.76
N LEU A 146 19.17 -1.63 5.20
CA LEU A 146 17.87 -1.68 5.85
C LEU A 146 17.13 -2.96 5.47
N GLU A 147 16.62 -3.66 6.47
CA GLU A 147 15.70 -4.78 6.34
C GLU A 147 14.44 -4.48 7.13
N MET A 148 13.29 -4.62 6.49
CA MET A 148 11.99 -4.41 7.12
C MET A 148 11.06 -5.58 6.82
N GLU A 149 10.25 -5.96 7.80
CA GLU A 149 9.15 -6.90 7.62
C GLU A 149 7.82 -6.20 7.95
N TYR A 150 6.79 -6.48 7.17
CA TYR A 150 5.43 -5.97 7.35
C TYR A 150 4.43 -7.11 7.37
N ASP A 151 3.42 -6.98 8.23
CA ASP A 151 2.19 -7.74 8.09
C ASP A 151 1.30 -7.07 7.03
N VAL A 152 0.78 -7.86 6.08
CA VAL A 152 -0.11 -7.37 5.01
C VAL A 152 -1.55 -7.75 5.33
N PHE A 153 -2.43 -6.76 5.35
CA PHE A 153 -3.86 -6.89 5.66
C PHE A 153 -4.71 -6.51 4.46
N ARG A 154 -5.87 -7.18 4.34
CA ARG A 154 -6.93 -6.80 3.40
C ARG A 154 -8.07 -6.14 4.18
N GLY A 155 -8.38 -4.88 3.88
CA GLY A 155 -9.26 -4.03 4.67
C GLY A 155 -8.53 -3.35 5.83
N VAL A 156 -9.09 -2.23 6.32
CA VAL A 156 -8.55 -1.51 7.50
C VAL A 156 -8.78 -2.37 8.75
N GLY A 157 -7.70 -2.74 9.44
CA GLY A 157 -7.78 -3.68 10.58
C GLY A 157 -8.37 -5.04 10.19
N GLY A 158 -8.28 -5.39 8.91
CA GLY A 158 -8.91 -6.58 8.36
C GLY A 158 -8.10 -7.86 8.56
N MET A 159 -8.29 -8.83 7.67
CA MET A 159 -7.61 -10.12 7.76
C MET A 159 -6.15 -9.97 7.31
N LYS A 160 -5.20 -10.49 8.10
CA LYS A 160 -3.82 -10.67 7.66
C LYS A 160 -3.79 -11.70 6.51
N ILE A 161 -3.33 -11.27 5.34
CA ILE A 161 -3.26 -12.08 4.12
C ILE A 161 -1.83 -12.42 3.70
N GLY A 162 -0.81 -11.77 4.29
CA GLY A 162 0.56 -11.96 3.84
C GLY A 162 1.61 -11.30 4.71
N VAL A 163 2.84 -11.38 4.23
CA VAL A 163 4.01 -10.71 4.79
C VAL A 163 4.80 -10.09 3.64
N THR A 164 5.26 -8.85 3.82
CA THR A 164 6.19 -8.18 2.90
C THR A 164 7.55 -8.08 3.57
N ARG A 165 8.61 -8.44 2.86
CA ARG A 165 10.00 -8.22 3.28
C ARG A 165 10.67 -7.26 2.33
N VAL A 166 11.24 -6.19 2.88
CA VAL A 166 12.00 -5.20 2.13
C VAL A 166 13.46 -5.26 2.55
N ASN A 167 14.35 -5.25 1.56
CA ASN A 167 15.79 -5.18 1.76
C ASN A 167 16.33 -4.03 0.92
N TYR A 168 17.08 -3.15 1.54
CA TYR A 168 17.81 -2.06 0.92
C TYR A 168 19.30 -2.23 1.21
N LYS A 169 20.12 -2.00 0.20
CA LYS A 169 21.57 -1.94 0.31
C LYS A 169 22.10 -0.82 -0.58
N SER A 170 23.13 -0.12 -0.14
CA SER A 170 23.93 0.77 -1.01
C SER A 170 25.40 0.40 -1.04
N GLY A 171 26.03 0.65 -2.19
CA GLY A 171 27.46 0.52 -2.43
C GLY A 171 28.23 1.79 -2.09
N ALA A 172 29.55 1.67 -1.96
CA ALA A 172 30.44 2.80 -1.72
C ALA A 172 30.51 3.80 -2.90
N ASP A 173 30.06 3.37 -4.09
CA ASP A 173 29.93 4.18 -5.30
C ASP A 173 28.60 4.95 -5.38
N GLY A 174 27.77 4.86 -4.34
CA GLY A 174 26.45 5.48 -4.29
C GLY A 174 25.35 4.68 -5.01
N SER A 175 25.66 3.53 -5.60
CA SER A 175 24.64 2.63 -6.15
C SER A 175 23.73 2.10 -5.02
N TYR A 176 22.46 1.87 -5.32
CA TYR A 176 21.54 1.19 -4.41
C TYR A 176 20.74 0.08 -5.09
N SER A 177 20.30 -0.88 -4.29
CA SER A 177 19.28 -1.87 -4.65
C SER A 177 18.26 -1.97 -3.52
N LEU A 178 16.99 -1.79 -3.86
CA LEU A 178 15.83 -1.88 -2.98
C LEU A 178 14.91 -2.97 -3.51
N LYS A 179 14.78 -4.06 -2.75
CA LYS A 179 13.96 -5.23 -3.12
C LYS A 179 12.83 -5.42 -2.12
N SER A 180 11.60 -5.49 -2.61
CA SER A 180 10.40 -5.86 -1.86
C SER A 180 9.86 -7.20 -2.33
N GLU A 181 9.60 -8.12 -1.42
CA GLU A 181 8.98 -9.42 -1.70
C GLU A 181 7.78 -9.63 -0.78
N THR A 182 6.61 -9.81 -1.38
CA THR A 182 5.35 -10.04 -0.67
C THR A 182 4.84 -11.44 -0.96
N GLU A 183 4.61 -12.20 0.10
CA GLU A 183 4.11 -13.57 0.04
C GLU A 183 2.78 -13.69 0.78
N ALA A 184 1.85 -14.47 0.23
CA ALA A 184 0.60 -14.80 0.91
C ALA A 184 0.87 -15.72 2.11
N LYS A 185 0.03 -15.63 3.14
CA LYS A 185 0.09 -16.49 4.35
C LYS A 185 -1.29 -17.04 4.72
N GLY A 186 -1.28 -18.16 5.44
CA GLY A 186 -2.51 -18.80 5.92
C GLY A 186 -3.45 -19.22 4.78
N LEU A 187 -4.75 -18.97 4.97
CA LEU A 187 -5.80 -19.33 4.01
C LEU A 187 -5.65 -18.58 2.66
N ALA A 188 -4.97 -17.44 2.63
CA ALA A 188 -4.73 -16.70 1.39
C ALA A 188 -3.86 -17.49 0.40
N THR A 189 -3.02 -18.41 0.87
CA THR A 189 -2.14 -19.24 0.00
C THR A 189 -2.93 -20.19 -0.92
N LEU A 190 -4.19 -20.49 -0.56
CA LEU A 190 -5.10 -21.31 -1.37
C LEU A 190 -5.56 -20.59 -2.64
N ILE A 191 -5.48 -19.25 -2.66
CA ILE A 191 -5.96 -18.39 -3.77
C ILE A 191 -4.78 -17.68 -4.43
N LEU A 192 -3.81 -17.20 -3.64
CA LEU A 192 -2.61 -16.49 -4.09
C LEU A 192 -1.37 -17.31 -3.72
N SER A 193 -0.83 -18.06 -4.69
CA SER A 193 0.39 -18.86 -4.47
C SER A 193 1.67 -18.20 -4.99
N ASP A 194 1.55 -17.17 -5.83
CA ASP A 194 2.68 -16.45 -6.40
C ASP A 194 3.11 -15.29 -5.49
N ASN A 195 4.42 -15.09 -5.36
CA ASN A 195 4.98 -13.93 -4.67
C ASN A 195 4.92 -12.70 -5.59
N LEU A 196 4.68 -11.54 -4.98
CA LEU A 196 4.92 -10.25 -5.62
C LEU A 196 6.36 -9.82 -5.31
N VAL A 197 7.18 -9.64 -6.33
CA VAL A 197 8.55 -9.14 -6.20
C VAL A 197 8.66 -7.80 -6.92
N GLN A 198 9.24 -6.81 -6.26
CA GLN A 198 9.60 -5.53 -6.83
C GLN A 198 11.07 -5.24 -6.55
N VAL A 199 11.78 -4.68 -7.51
CA VAL A 199 13.17 -4.24 -7.35
C VAL A 199 13.31 -2.86 -7.96
N SER A 200 13.93 -1.94 -7.23
CA SER A 200 14.34 -0.62 -7.70
C SER A 200 15.85 -0.50 -7.49
N GLU A 201 16.57 -0.11 -8.53
CA GLU A 201 18.02 0.06 -8.51
C GLU A 201 18.37 1.40 -9.13
N GLY A 202 19.45 2.03 -8.64
CA GLY A 202 19.84 3.34 -9.11
C GLY A 202 20.97 3.93 -8.29
N LEU A 203 20.98 5.25 -8.17
CA LEU A 203 21.96 5.99 -7.39
C LEU A 203 21.26 6.70 -6.23
N VAL A 204 21.94 6.79 -5.09
CA VAL A 204 21.53 7.70 -4.04
C VAL A 204 22.31 9.01 -4.20
N THR A 205 21.58 10.11 -4.17
CA THR A 205 22.06 11.46 -4.46
C THR A 205 21.75 12.40 -3.29
N ASP A 206 22.23 13.64 -3.37
CA ASP A 206 21.87 14.72 -2.44
C ASP A 206 20.35 15.00 -2.41
N LYS A 207 19.64 14.67 -3.49
CA LYS A 207 18.18 14.76 -3.63
C LYS A 207 17.46 13.44 -3.28
N GLY A 208 18.18 12.46 -2.74
CA GLY A 208 17.68 11.12 -2.42
C GLY A 208 17.84 10.12 -3.57
N LEU A 209 16.95 9.13 -3.66
CA LEU A 209 17.01 8.07 -4.66
C LEU A 209 16.78 8.62 -6.07
N GLN A 210 17.62 8.21 -7.00
CA GLN A 210 17.47 8.43 -8.43
C GLN A 210 17.45 7.04 -9.12
N PRO A 211 16.25 6.49 -9.39
CA PRO A 211 16.11 5.16 -9.99
C PRO A 211 16.70 5.12 -11.40
N ALA A 212 17.42 4.03 -11.72
CA ALA A 212 17.90 3.71 -13.06
C ALA A 212 17.09 2.56 -13.68
N GLU A 213 16.68 1.59 -12.86
CA GLU A 213 15.85 0.46 -13.28
C GLU A 213 14.82 0.08 -12.21
N PHE A 214 13.62 -0.28 -12.64
CA PHE A 214 12.57 -0.82 -11.79
C PHE A 214 12.00 -2.08 -12.42
N SER A 215 11.75 -3.10 -11.61
CA SER A 215 11.05 -4.32 -12.02
C SER A 215 9.92 -4.69 -11.07
N TYR A 216 8.87 -5.28 -11.62
CA TYR A 216 7.72 -5.81 -10.92
C TYR A 216 7.38 -7.17 -11.50
N GLN A 217 7.25 -8.18 -10.65
CA GLN A 217 6.82 -9.52 -11.03
C GLN A 217 5.73 -10.01 -10.07
N PHE A 218 4.60 -10.43 -10.62
CA PHE A 218 3.55 -11.11 -9.87
C PHE A 218 2.83 -12.12 -10.75
N ALA A 219 2.87 -13.39 -10.36
CA ALA A 219 2.41 -14.50 -11.20
C ALA A 219 3.04 -14.40 -12.60
N ARG A 220 2.22 -14.41 -13.66
CA ARG A 220 2.66 -14.21 -15.04
C ARG A 220 2.89 -12.75 -15.43
N LYS A 221 2.52 -11.77 -14.61
CA LYS A 221 2.62 -10.34 -14.96
C LYS A 221 4.02 -9.83 -14.65
N SER A 222 4.70 -9.33 -15.67
CA SER A 222 5.97 -8.60 -15.54
C SER A 222 5.80 -7.14 -15.97
N ARG A 223 6.49 -6.23 -15.30
CA ARG A 223 6.64 -4.83 -15.70
C ARG A 223 8.06 -4.36 -15.42
N GLN A 224 8.57 -3.48 -16.26
CA GLN A 224 9.89 -2.87 -16.10
C GLN A 224 9.83 -1.37 -16.43
N ALA A 225 10.68 -0.58 -15.79
CA ALA A 225 10.95 0.80 -16.17
C ALA A 225 12.46 1.01 -16.23
N LYS A 226 12.96 1.62 -17.30
CA LYS A 226 14.35 2.03 -17.46
C LYS A 226 14.42 3.54 -17.60
N PHE A 227 15.22 4.16 -16.75
CA PHE A 227 15.32 5.61 -16.61
C PHE A 227 16.62 6.07 -17.26
N ASP A 228 16.54 6.58 -18.48
CA ASP A 228 17.68 7.21 -19.13
C ASP A 228 17.69 8.71 -18.81
N TRP A 229 18.38 9.05 -17.73
CA TRP A 229 18.55 10.43 -17.28
C TRP A 229 19.38 11.28 -18.23
N GLN A 230 20.25 10.68 -19.04
CA GLN A 230 21.08 11.41 -20.00
C GLN A 230 20.26 11.86 -21.21
N SER A 231 19.39 10.99 -21.72
CA SER A 231 18.50 11.32 -22.85
C SER A 231 17.14 11.89 -22.41
N ALA A 232 16.86 11.93 -21.10
CA ALA A 232 15.58 12.30 -20.52
C ALA A 232 14.40 11.45 -21.05
N LEU A 233 14.61 10.14 -21.16
CA LEU A 233 13.63 9.17 -21.63
C LEU A 233 13.35 8.07 -20.60
N LEU A 234 12.08 7.72 -20.44
CA LEU A 234 11.61 6.63 -19.61
C LEU A 234 11.04 5.53 -20.52
N THR A 235 11.69 4.38 -20.58
CA THR A 235 11.17 3.20 -21.27
C THR A 235 10.41 2.33 -20.29
N GLN A 236 9.15 2.05 -20.58
CA GLN A 236 8.24 1.25 -19.76
C GLN A 236 7.85 0.00 -20.54
N GLN A 237 7.94 -1.17 -19.92
CA GLN A 237 7.70 -2.44 -20.59
C GLN A 237 6.77 -3.31 -19.75
N THR A 238 5.85 -3.99 -20.42
CA THR A 238 5.07 -5.10 -19.88
C THR A 238 5.21 -6.32 -20.78
N ASN A 239 4.58 -7.44 -20.42
CA ASN A 239 4.55 -8.62 -21.30
C ASN A 239 3.94 -8.37 -22.70
N LYS A 240 3.21 -7.26 -22.88
CA LYS A 240 2.41 -7.01 -24.09
C LYS A 240 2.91 -5.83 -24.92
N GLU A 241 3.51 -4.84 -24.27
CA GLU A 241 3.80 -3.54 -24.87
C GLU A 241 5.07 -2.95 -24.26
N GLU A 242 5.75 -2.15 -25.05
CA GLU A 242 6.86 -1.30 -24.66
C GLU A 242 6.56 0.12 -25.14
N THR A 243 6.71 1.10 -24.26
CA THR A 243 6.44 2.51 -24.54
C THR A 243 7.55 3.37 -23.97
N THR A 244 8.03 4.33 -24.74
CA THR A 244 8.98 5.32 -24.27
C THR A 244 8.30 6.69 -24.19
N VAL A 245 8.47 7.37 -23.05
CA VAL A 245 7.88 8.67 -22.76
C VAL A 245 8.96 9.63 -22.25
N PRO A 246 8.74 10.95 -22.26
CA PRO A 246 9.64 11.89 -21.59
C PRO A 246 9.82 11.52 -20.12
N LEU A 247 11.03 11.71 -19.59
CA LEU A 247 11.39 11.51 -18.19
C LEU A 247 11.53 12.86 -17.48
N PRO A 248 10.50 13.37 -16.80
CA PRO A 248 10.63 14.55 -15.97
C PRO A 248 11.69 14.37 -14.87
N ALA A 249 12.38 15.45 -14.52
CA ALA A 249 13.32 15.44 -13.42
C ALA A 249 12.65 15.00 -12.10
N GLY A 250 13.37 14.22 -11.29
CA GLY A 250 12.88 13.74 -10.00
C GLY A 250 11.84 12.62 -10.08
N THR A 251 11.57 12.06 -11.27
CA THR A 251 10.67 10.91 -11.42
C THR A 251 11.16 9.72 -10.58
N GLN A 252 10.22 9.08 -9.88
CA GLN A 252 10.46 7.89 -9.06
C GLN A 252 9.74 6.67 -9.63
N ASP A 253 10.19 5.47 -9.29
CA ASP A 253 9.32 4.30 -9.34
C ASP A 253 8.53 4.16 -8.02
N ILE A 254 7.50 3.33 -8.03
CA ILE A 254 6.61 3.19 -6.87
C ILE A 254 7.35 2.67 -5.61
N LEU A 255 8.40 1.86 -5.75
CA LEU A 255 9.12 1.30 -4.63
C LEU A 255 10.17 2.28 -4.09
N SER A 256 10.94 2.93 -4.96
CA SER A 256 11.85 4.02 -4.55
C SER A 256 11.10 5.16 -3.87
N PHE A 257 9.95 5.57 -4.41
CA PHE A 257 9.11 6.58 -3.77
C PHE A 257 8.76 6.24 -2.31
N MET A 258 8.42 4.98 -2.02
CA MET A 258 8.05 4.57 -0.65
C MET A 258 9.18 4.76 0.37
N PHE A 259 10.43 4.68 -0.08
CA PHE A 259 11.62 4.75 0.77
C PHE A 259 12.44 6.03 0.58
N GLN A 260 12.07 6.89 -0.37
CA GLN A 260 12.75 8.16 -0.65
C GLN A 260 12.96 9.02 0.60
N PHE A 261 12.00 8.98 1.52
CA PHE A 261 11.97 9.87 2.67
C PHE A 261 13.03 9.59 3.73
N MET A 262 13.69 8.42 3.67
CA MET A 262 14.85 8.14 4.53
C MET A 262 16.11 8.94 4.13
N PHE A 263 16.09 9.56 2.95
CA PHE A 263 17.19 10.40 2.47
C PHE A 263 16.83 11.89 2.51
N VAL A 264 15.60 12.24 2.14
CA VAL A 264 15.10 13.61 2.16
C VAL A 264 13.75 13.68 2.87
N PRO A 265 13.58 14.53 3.91
CA PRO A 265 12.29 14.66 4.57
C PRO A 265 11.17 15.04 3.59
N PRO A 266 9.93 14.55 3.80
CA PRO A 266 8.79 14.95 2.98
C PRO A 266 8.53 16.46 3.13
N LEU A 267 8.08 17.09 2.04
CA LEU A 267 7.60 18.48 2.07
C LEU A 267 6.10 18.51 2.39
N GLN A 268 5.61 19.68 2.78
CA GLN A 268 4.19 19.92 3.08
C GLN A 268 3.28 19.55 1.89
N GLU A 269 3.73 19.89 0.68
CA GLU A 269 3.09 19.56 -0.59
C GLU A 269 4.18 19.12 -1.58
N MET A 270 3.88 18.10 -2.39
CA MET A 270 4.82 17.52 -3.34
C MET A 270 4.10 17.14 -4.63
N GLU A 271 4.63 17.59 -5.77
CA GLU A 271 4.23 17.13 -7.09
C GLU A 271 5.25 16.12 -7.61
N LEU A 272 4.81 14.89 -7.85
CA LEU A 272 5.69 13.76 -8.10
C LEU A 272 5.27 13.00 -9.35
N ASN A 273 6.24 12.72 -10.22
CA ASN A 273 6.06 11.79 -11.32
C ASN A 273 6.45 10.39 -10.84
N ILE A 274 5.50 9.46 -10.83
CA ILE A 274 5.69 8.10 -10.32
C ILE A 274 5.29 7.07 -11.38
N THR A 275 6.23 6.16 -11.69
CA THR A 275 5.98 5.02 -12.55
C THR A 275 5.76 3.73 -11.76
N ASN A 276 4.86 2.87 -12.27
CA ASN A 276 4.69 1.51 -11.78
C ASN A 276 5.22 0.44 -12.76
N GLY A 277 6.11 0.85 -13.68
CA GLY A 277 6.62 0.02 -14.78
C GLY A 277 5.69 -0.11 -15.98
N ARG A 278 4.41 0.24 -15.85
CA ARG A 278 3.46 0.23 -16.98
C ARG A 278 3.06 1.63 -17.43
N LYS A 279 2.90 2.55 -16.49
CA LYS A 279 2.47 3.92 -16.76
C LYS A 279 3.18 4.90 -15.84
N LEU A 280 3.59 6.03 -16.39
CA LEU A 280 4.02 7.20 -15.63
C LEU A 280 2.78 8.02 -15.27
N ASN A 281 2.64 8.42 -14.01
CA ASN A 281 1.55 9.29 -13.57
C ASN A 281 2.13 10.46 -12.78
N HIS A 282 1.41 11.57 -12.82
CA HIS A 282 1.67 12.72 -11.99
C HIS A 282 0.74 12.69 -10.77
N TYR A 283 1.31 12.81 -9.58
CA TYR A 283 0.60 12.72 -8.31
C TYR A 283 0.97 13.87 -7.39
N ASN A 284 -0.05 14.38 -6.70
CA ASN A 284 0.13 15.37 -5.64
C ASN A 284 0.03 14.65 -4.31
N TYR A 285 0.99 14.88 -3.42
CA TYR A 285 0.98 14.40 -2.05
C TYR A 285 0.98 15.59 -1.10
N GLY A 286 0.25 15.45 0.00
CA GLY A 286 0.17 16.46 1.06
C GLY A 286 0.37 15.84 2.43
N PHE A 287 0.81 16.67 3.38
CA PHE A 287 0.86 16.33 4.79
C PHE A 287 -0.54 16.35 5.40
N GLU A 288 -0.94 15.24 6.02
CA GLU A 288 -2.25 15.05 6.65
C GLU A 288 -2.20 15.26 8.17
N GLY A 289 -1.02 15.12 8.79
CA GLY A 289 -0.85 15.28 10.23
C GLY A 289 0.24 14.42 10.83
N GLU A 290 0.52 14.64 12.10
CA GLU A 290 1.31 13.71 12.92
C GLU A 290 0.37 12.74 13.65
N GLU A 291 0.68 11.45 13.62
CA GLU A 291 -0.08 10.40 14.27
C GLU A 291 0.84 9.42 14.98
N THR A 292 0.39 8.85 16.10
CA THR A 292 1.08 7.75 16.76
C THR A 292 0.51 6.42 16.28
N ILE A 293 1.34 5.60 15.65
CA ILE A 293 0.97 4.25 15.20
C ILE A 293 1.36 3.23 16.27
N ASN A 294 0.38 2.52 16.80
CA ASN A 294 0.60 1.37 17.66
C ASN A 294 0.98 0.17 16.79
N SER A 295 2.19 -0.36 16.98
CA SER A 295 2.73 -1.48 16.21
C SER A 295 3.33 -2.55 17.13
N LYS A 296 3.77 -3.67 16.56
CA LYS A 296 4.53 -4.69 17.30
C LYS A 296 5.88 -4.18 17.82
N LEU A 297 6.35 -3.05 17.32
CA LEU A 297 7.57 -2.39 17.75
C LEU A 297 7.31 -1.34 18.85
N GLY A 298 6.07 -1.26 19.35
CA GLY A 298 5.61 -0.22 20.27
C GLY A 298 4.93 0.94 19.55
N ASP A 299 4.74 2.02 20.31
CA ASP A 299 4.18 3.27 19.79
C ASP A 299 5.24 4.04 19.01
N ILE A 300 4.93 4.37 17.76
CA ILE A 300 5.84 5.08 16.86
C ILE A 300 5.17 6.41 16.48
N ARG A 301 5.86 7.54 16.66
CA ARG A 301 5.40 8.83 16.16
C ARG A 301 5.67 8.94 14.67
N THR A 302 4.67 9.36 13.92
CA THR A 302 4.71 9.31 12.46
C THR A 302 4.18 10.57 11.84
N LEU A 303 4.74 10.92 10.69
CA LEU A 303 4.25 11.93 9.78
C LEU A 303 3.41 11.20 8.72
N HIS A 304 2.13 11.54 8.61
CA HIS A 304 1.22 10.97 7.62
C HIS A 304 1.18 11.86 6.37
N ILE A 305 1.54 11.27 5.22
CA ILE A 305 1.31 11.86 3.90
C ILE A 305 0.26 11.06 3.14
N SER A 306 -0.57 11.76 2.36
CA SER A 306 -1.57 11.14 1.51
C SER A 306 -1.58 11.76 0.13
N ARG A 307 -1.97 10.96 -0.85
CA ARG A 307 -2.23 11.43 -2.20
C ARG A 307 -3.48 12.32 -2.22
N THR A 308 -3.34 13.54 -2.71
CA THR A 308 -4.43 14.53 -2.80
C THR A 308 -5.09 14.53 -4.19
N GLY A 309 -6.30 15.08 -4.28
CA GLY A 309 -7.00 15.28 -5.56
C GLY A 309 -7.67 14.06 -6.20
N GLN A 310 -7.69 12.90 -5.54
CA GLN A 310 -8.54 11.75 -5.90
C GLN A 310 -9.31 11.23 -4.69
N GLU A 311 -10.64 11.21 -4.77
CA GLU A 311 -11.49 10.73 -3.67
C GLU A 311 -11.57 9.19 -3.64
N ASP A 312 -11.70 8.55 -4.81
CA ASP A 312 -11.96 7.11 -4.91
C ASP A 312 -10.70 6.23 -4.77
N ALA A 313 -9.50 6.81 -4.88
CA ALA A 313 -8.25 6.07 -4.75
C ALA A 313 -7.25 6.88 -3.94
N LYS A 314 -6.68 6.26 -2.90
CA LYS A 314 -5.75 6.88 -1.97
C LYS A 314 -4.54 6.02 -1.74
N ASP A 315 -3.38 6.66 -1.73
CA ASP A 315 -2.11 6.07 -1.34
C ASP A 315 -1.63 6.86 -0.11
N ASP A 316 -1.59 6.21 1.05
CA ASP A 316 -1.21 6.81 2.32
C ASP A 316 0.07 6.18 2.86
N LEU A 317 0.99 7.03 3.33
CA LEU A 317 2.25 6.64 3.96
C LEU A 317 2.34 7.28 5.34
N TRP A 318 2.60 6.47 6.37
CA TRP A 318 3.03 6.97 7.66
C TRP A 318 4.54 6.75 7.78
N LEU A 319 5.25 7.82 8.12
CA LEU A 319 6.71 7.88 8.12
C LEU A 319 7.21 8.11 9.54
N ALA A 320 8.06 7.24 10.07
CA ALA A 320 8.52 7.32 11.45
C ALA A 320 9.48 8.51 11.67
N ILE A 321 9.00 9.57 12.33
CA ILE A 321 9.75 10.82 12.53
C ILE A 321 11.08 10.55 13.23
N ASP A 322 11.03 9.74 14.29
CA ASP A 322 12.19 9.40 15.12
C ASP A 322 13.06 8.27 14.54
N LYS A 323 12.78 7.82 13.31
CA LYS A 323 13.54 6.77 12.61
C LYS A 323 13.77 7.15 11.15
N GLU A 324 14.28 8.37 10.93
CA GLU A 324 14.61 8.89 9.59
C GLU A 324 13.46 8.68 8.59
N TYR A 325 12.22 8.96 8.97
CA TYR A 325 11.04 8.85 8.11
C TYR A 325 10.86 7.47 7.45
N LEU A 326 11.33 6.39 8.07
CA LEU A 326 11.08 5.04 7.56
C LEU A 326 9.57 4.78 7.43
N PRO A 327 9.10 4.19 6.31
CA PRO A 327 7.68 3.92 6.10
C PRO A 327 7.23 2.80 7.03
N ILE A 328 6.53 3.13 8.11
CA ILE A 328 6.13 2.13 9.12
C ILE A 328 4.73 1.56 8.85
N LYS A 329 3.96 2.23 8.00
CA LYS A 329 2.63 1.83 7.57
C LYS A 329 2.37 2.40 6.19
N ILE A 330 1.84 1.54 5.31
CA ILE A 330 1.49 1.86 3.94
C ILE A 330 0.05 1.41 3.73
N ARG A 331 -0.81 2.28 3.23
CA ARG A 331 -2.19 1.93 2.92
C ARG A 331 -2.51 2.34 1.50
N LYS A 332 -3.09 1.41 0.76
CA LYS A 332 -3.57 1.64 -0.59
C LYS A 332 -5.06 1.34 -0.66
N THR A 333 -5.81 2.32 -1.11
CA THR A 333 -7.24 2.23 -1.40
C THR A 333 -7.42 2.34 -2.91
N GLU A 334 -7.98 1.29 -3.52
CA GLU A 334 -8.30 1.26 -4.93
C GLU A 334 -9.70 1.84 -5.19
N LYS A 335 -9.98 2.17 -6.46
CA LYS A 335 -11.26 2.78 -6.89
C LYS A 335 -12.52 1.95 -6.55
N ASP A 336 -12.36 0.65 -6.39
CA ASP A 336 -13.46 -0.25 -5.99
C ASP A 336 -13.67 -0.30 -4.46
N GLY A 337 -12.96 0.55 -3.72
CA GLY A 337 -12.97 0.60 -2.26
C GLY A 337 -12.13 -0.49 -1.60
N SER A 338 -11.46 -1.36 -2.36
CA SER A 338 -10.59 -2.37 -1.77
C SER A 338 -9.36 -1.72 -1.14
N VAL A 339 -9.02 -2.16 0.07
CA VAL A 339 -7.90 -1.64 0.85
C VAL A 339 -6.86 -2.73 1.07
N ILE A 340 -5.60 -2.40 0.82
CA ILE A 340 -4.44 -3.16 1.27
C ILE A 340 -3.66 -2.29 2.25
N GLU A 341 -3.34 -2.85 3.41
CA GLU A 341 -2.58 -2.17 4.46
C GLU A 341 -1.35 -3.00 4.81
N GLN A 342 -0.21 -2.36 4.96
CA GLN A 342 1.03 -2.97 5.44
C GLN A 342 1.43 -2.25 6.72
N ILE A 343 1.70 -3.00 7.79
CA ILE A 343 2.15 -2.45 9.08
C ILE A 343 3.46 -3.13 9.46
N VAL A 344 4.46 -2.33 9.79
CA VAL A 344 5.79 -2.82 10.15
C VAL A 344 5.74 -3.73 11.38
N THR A 345 6.52 -4.81 11.34
CA THR A 345 6.68 -5.76 12.43
C THR A 345 8.13 -5.96 12.84
N ARG A 346 9.07 -5.61 11.97
CA ARG A 346 10.51 -5.69 12.23
C ARG A 346 11.26 -4.62 11.44
N ILE A 347 12.26 -4.02 12.08
CA ILE A 347 13.23 -3.12 11.45
C ILE A 347 14.62 -3.58 11.89
N ASN A 348 15.53 -3.74 10.94
CA ASN A 348 16.94 -4.00 11.17
C ASN A 348 17.74 -3.08 10.23
N THR A 349 18.56 -2.19 10.77
CA THR A 349 19.23 -1.16 9.98
C THR A 349 20.49 -0.67 10.69
N ASP A 350 21.41 -0.10 9.94
CA ASP A 350 22.58 0.62 10.43
C ASP A 350 22.29 2.09 10.77
N ILE A 351 21.06 2.56 10.58
CA ILE A 351 20.61 3.87 11.08
C ILE A 351 20.77 3.86 12.61
N THR A 352 21.54 4.82 13.12
CA THR A 352 21.80 4.95 14.56
C THR A 352 20.47 5.24 15.27
N GLN A 353 20.09 4.38 16.23
CA GLN A 353 18.84 4.49 16.98
C GLN A 353 18.89 5.50 18.12
#